data_AF-A0A5J5CJP3-F1
#
_entry.id   AF-A0A5J5CJP3-F1
#
_cell.length_a   1.000
_cell.length_b   1.000
_cell.length_c   1.000
_cell.angle_alpha   90.00
_cell.angle_beta   90.00
_cell.angle_gamma   90.00
#
_symmetry.space_group_name_H-M   'P 1'
#
loop_
_entity.id
_entity.type
_entity.pdbx_description
1 polymer ?
#
loop_
_entity_poly.entity_id
_entity_poly.type
_entity_poly.pdbx_seq_one_letter_code
_entity_poly.pdbx_strand_id
1 'polypeptide(L)'
;MGETGRGTDEDWFPFYVQLSSQSGPQRPEKHLPIDSCTGDVTASHERERLKMRIAVLEESVKSCEVECKASRETVLRLVAELDRERRKAASSAAALDSLKESVEMEKGTLMERLDASKRVIEATRRESQCLEKQVEELERKLHYSQGETQAAEEKLQIFLKKVAGLLQRKSENVILPTEEDMEARLCHVSGELSEQTELQHSALQRAQLAEQQVQDLRERLRGLETELLAADMHRDGLRHSKQHYEEFLEQLSETMKVDSIAVDLSFDMRLKLILSRVEQLLKQETSALVESKSLTYSLQRKYKSQKDQLESKGLHIQFLRKKMSELEEEKRNRSALQRDDAHLEVRRLQKKLERLQGELKTTKLSNTELKAQLSHTNELKVEGRGFQTQKSNSRGLFTS
;
A
#
# COMPACT_ATOMS: atom_id res chain seq x y z
N MET A 1 -4.36 -5.58 25.84
CA MET A 1 -3.11 -5.97 26.53
C MET A 1 -1.95 -5.48 25.69
N GLY A 2 -1.04 -4.71 26.28
CA GLY A 2 0.14 -4.14 25.60
C GLY A 2 0.30 -2.66 25.94
N GLU A 3 1.10 -2.40 26.98
CA GLU A 3 1.13 -1.19 27.79
C GLU A 3 1.79 0.03 27.16
N THR A 4 1.27 1.20 27.51
CA THR A 4 1.84 2.52 27.26
C THR A 4 3.01 2.79 28.21
N GLY A 5 4.23 2.88 27.69
CA GLY A 5 5.39 3.41 28.42
C GLY A 5 5.36 4.94 28.45
N ARG A 6 4.90 5.50 29.57
CA ARG A 6 5.13 6.91 29.95
C ARG A 6 6.46 6.98 30.68
N GLY A 7 7.49 7.55 30.04
CA GLY A 7 8.71 7.96 30.73
C GLY A 7 8.45 9.29 31.44
N THR A 8 8.39 9.24 32.77
CA THR A 8 8.29 10.39 33.66
C THR A 8 9.67 11.01 33.89
N ASP A 9 9.67 12.32 34.14
CA ASP A 9 10.79 13.24 34.31
C ASP A 9 11.67 12.97 35.56
N GLU A 10 11.67 11.75 36.10
CA GLU A 10 12.32 11.40 37.37
C GLU A 10 13.69 10.71 37.22
N ASP A 11 14.07 10.28 36.01
CA ASP A 11 15.31 9.51 35.79
C ASP A 11 16.60 10.38 35.72
N TRP A 12 16.48 11.71 35.78
CA TRP A 12 17.64 12.63 35.73
C TRP A 12 18.17 13.08 37.10
N PHE A 13 17.47 12.75 38.19
CA PHE A 13 17.88 13.16 39.54
C PHE A 13 19.26 12.64 40.00
N PRO A 14 19.75 11.46 39.62
CA PRO A 14 21.08 11.00 40.06
C PRO A 14 22.25 11.77 39.42
N PHE A 15 22.05 12.40 38.26
CA PHE A 15 23.13 13.08 37.53
C PHE A 15 23.37 14.51 38.03
N TYR A 16 22.34 15.18 38.54
CA TYR A 16 22.44 16.54 39.09
C TYR A 16 23.11 16.60 40.48
N VAL A 17 23.01 15.52 41.27
CA VAL A 17 23.62 15.41 42.60
C VAL A 17 25.13 15.11 42.52
N GLN A 18 25.59 14.48 41.44
CA GLN A 18 27.00 14.16 41.23
C GLN A 18 27.85 15.41 40.88
N LEU A 19 27.26 16.40 40.20
CA LEU A 19 27.96 17.65 39.81
C LEU A 19 28.01 18.70 40.94
N SER A 20 27.13 18.59 41.94
CA SER A 20 27.06 19.52 43.07
C SER A 20 27.92 19.12 44.28
N SER A 21 28.53 17.92 44.26
CA SER A 21 29.36 17.40 45.37
C SER A 21 30.88 17.63 45.21
N GLN A 22 31.33 18.39 44.21
CA GLN A 22 32.76 18.71 44.00
C GLN A 22 33.20 20.14 44.40
N SER A 23 32.39 20.88 45.16
CA SER A 23 32.79 22.17 45.75
C SER A 23 33.14 22.01 47.25
N GLY A 24 34.38 21.55 47.51
CA GLY A 24 34.97 21.55 48.85
C GLY A 24 35.41 22.95 49.32
N PRO A 25 35.58 23.17 50.64
CA PRO A 25 35.58 24.50 51.26
C PRO A 25 36.91 25.26 51.10
N GLN A 26 36.79 26.56 50.84
CA GLN A 26 37.86 27.56 50.89
C GLN A 26 38.48 27.66 52.28
N ARG A 27 39.82 27.69 52.35
CA ARG A 27 40.59 28.21 53.49
C ARG A 27 41.66 29.20 53.01
N PRO A 28 41.98 30.27 53.76
CA PRO A 28 42.64 31.46 53.22
C PRO A 28 44.16 31.52 53.50
N GLU A 29 44.78 32.54 52.88
CA GLU A 29 46.16 33.03 53.02
C GLU A 29 47.23 32.22 52.25
N LYS A 30 48.13 32.82 51.46
CA LYS A 30 48.96 33.99 51.75
C LYS A 30 49.31 34.79 50.49
N HIS A 31 49.24 36.12 50.61
CA HIS A 31 49.82 37.06 49.67
C HIS A 31 51.36 37.00 49.71
N LEU A 32 51.97 36.83 48.53
CA LEU A 32 53.36 37.18 48.24
C LEU A 32 53.38 37.84 46.85
N PRO A 33 53.97 39.04 46.68
CA PRO A 33 53.92 39.78 45.43
C PRO A 33 55.13 39.40 44.56
N ILE A 34 54.91 38.71 43.44
CA ILE A 34 55.93 38.47 42.41
C ILE A 34 55.29 38.62 41.02
N ASP A 35 55.79 39.60 40.27
CA ASP A 35 55.70 39.83 38.81
C ASP A 35 54.31 39.92 38.16
N SER A 36 53.74 41.13 38.21
CA SER A 36 52.46 41.54 37.64
C SER A 36 52.41 41.71 36.10
N CYS A 37 53.19 40.96 35.32
CA CYS A 37 53.19 41.11 33.84
C CYS A 37 53.09 39.81 33.02
N THR A 38 53.25 38.61 33.60
CA THR A 38 53.22 37.34 32.83
C THR A 38 52.11 36.36 33.22
N GLY A 39 51.60 36.41 34.46
CA GLY A 39 50.47 35.58 34.90
C GLY A 39 49.12 35.97 34.28
N ASP A 40 48.98 37.24 33.86
CA ASP A 40 47.76 37.76 33.24
C ASP A 40 47.59 37.25 31.79
N VAL A 41 48.71 37.01 31.09
CA VAL A 41 48.72 36.57 29.69
C VAL A 41 48.36 35.07 29.56
N THR A 42 48.87 34.21 30.44
CA THR A 42 48.53 32.77 30.43
C THR A 42 47.09 32.53 30.90
N ALA A 43 46.62 33.27 31.90
CA ALA A 43 45.22 33.27 32.31
C ALA A 43 44.30 33.80 31.19
N SER A 44 44.74 34.80 30.42
CA SER A 44 44.00 35.30 29.26
C SER A 44 43.88 34.27 28.14
N HIS A 45 44.95 33.54 27.81
CA HIS A 45 44.91 32.49 26.78
C HIS A 45 44.02 31.31 27.16
N GLU A 46 44.05 30.88 28.43
CA GLU A 46 43.17 29.81 28.91
C GLU A 46 41.70 30.26 28.92
N ARG A 47 41.43 31.52 29.29
CA ARG A 47 40.10 32.12 29.20
C ARG A 47 39.60 32.19 27.76
N GLU A 48 40.44 32.52 26.79
CA GLU A 48 40.11 32.49 25.37
C GLU A 48 39.81 31.08 24.87
N ARG A 49 40.63 30.09 25.26
CA ARG A 49 40.41 28.68 24.93
C ARG A 49 39.07 28.16 25.48
N LEU A 50 38.76 28.50 26.73
CA LEU A 50 37.48 28.15 27.35
C LEU A 50 36.31 28.83 26.65
N LYS A 51 36.43 30.12 26.28
CA LYS A 51 35.42 30.82 25.48
C LYS A 51 35.19 30.15 24.12
N MET A 52 36.25 29.75 23.42
CA MET A 52 36.13 29.02 22.16
C MET A 52 35.44 27.67 22.36
N ARG A 53 35.79 26.93 23.43
CA ARG A 53 35.16 25.65 23.75
C ARG A 53 33.69 25.79 24.13
N ILE A 54 33.34 26.83 24.88
CA ILE A 54 31.94 27.19 25.18
C ILE A 54 31.20 27.49 23.88
N ALA A 55 31.75 28.32 22.99
CA ALA A 55 31.11 28.65 21.72
C ALA A 55 30.87 27.42 20.82
N VAL A 56 31.83 26.49 20.75
CA VAL A 56 31.66 25.23 20.01
C VAL A 56 30.59 24.34 20.65
N LEU A 57 30.56 24.25 21.99
CA LEU A 57 29.54 23.48 22.69
C LEU A 57 28.14 24.09 22.49
N GLU A 58 28.00 25.40 22.60
CA GLU A 58 26.76 26.13 22.33
C GLU A 58 26.26 25.88 20.91
N GLU A 59 27.14 25.91 19.91
CA GLU A 59 26.77 25.62 18.52
C GLU A 59 26.37 24.16 18.34
N SER A 60 27.06 23.22 18.99
CA SER A 60 26.69 21.80 18.95
C SER A 60 25.33 21.52 19.59
N VAL A 61 25.00 22.22 20.68
CA VAL A 61 23.68 22.15 21.35
C VAL A 61 22.60 22.71 20.43
N LYS A 62 22.81 23.89 19.84
CA LYS A 62 21.87 24.49 18.87
C LYS A 62 21.62 23.58 17.67
N SER A 63 22.67 22.98 17.12
CA SER A 63 22.56 22.01 16.01
C SER A 63 21.74 20.79 16.41
N CYS A 64 22.02 20.21 17.58
CA CYS A 64 21.28 19.07 18.12
C CYS A 64 19.81 19.41 18.38
N GLU A 65 19.49 20.60 18.90
CA GLU A 65 18.10 21.04 19.10
C GLU A 65 17.32 21.12 17.78
N VAL A 66 17.93 21.64 16.72
CA VAL A 66 17.32 21.71 15.39
C VAL A 66 17.08 20.30 14.84
N GLU A 67 18.05 19.41 14.97
CA GLU A 67 17.92 18.01 14.56
C GLU A 67 16.82 17.27 15.35
N CYS A 68 16.76 17.45 16.67
CA CYS A 68 15.71 16.89 17.52
C CYS A 68 14.33 17.42 17.13
N LYS A 69 14.21 18.72 16.81
CA LYS A 69 12.95 19.32 16.32
C LYS A 69 12.52 18.69 14.99
N ALA A 70 13.43 18.55 14.03
CA ALA A 70 13.16 17.94 12.74
C ALA A 70 12.78 16.44 12.86
N SER A 71 13.47 15.71 13.73
CA SER A 71 13.17 14.31 14.05
C SER A 71 11.78 14.17 14.68
N ARG A 72 11.45 15.01 15.67
CA ARG A 72 10.13 15.05 16.30
C ARG A 72 9.02 15.33 15.30
N GLU A 73 9.22 16.30 14.40
CA GLU A 73 8.25 16.61 13.35
C GLU A 73 8.02 15.41 12.42
N THR A 74 9.09 14.69 12.06
CA THR A 74 9.00 13.49 11.23
C THR A 74 8.23 12.36 11.92
N VAL A 75 8.49 12.13 13.20
CA VAL A 75 7.72 11.15 13.99
C VAL A 75 6.25 11.53 14.04
N LEU A 76 5.92 12.80 14.29
CA LEU A 76 4.52 13.27 14.30
C LEU A 76 3.83 13.05 12.95
N ARG A 77 4.52 13.32 11.83
CA ARG A 77 4.00 13.09 10.49
C ARG A 77 3.71 11.61 10.23
N LEU A 78 4.66 10.73 10.59
CA LEU A 78 4.50 9.29 10.45
C LEU A 78 3.38 8.72 11.32
N VAL A 79 3.20 9.24 12.55
CA VAL A 79 2.08 8.86 13.42
C VAL A 79 0.74 9.26 12.79
N ALA A 80 0.63 10.48 12.24
CA ALA A 80 -0.57 10.93 11.58
C ALA A 80 -0.91 10.11 10.32
N GLU A 81 0.11 9.71 9.54
CA GLU A 81 -0.04 8.81 8.39
C GLU A 81 -0.51 7.42 8.83
N LEU A 82 0.11 6.85 9.88
CA LEU A 82 -0.27 5.56 10.44
C LEU A 82 -1.72 5.57 10.97
N ASP A 83 -2.16 6.64 11.62
CA ASP A 83 -3.54 6.79 12.08
C ASP A 83 -4.54 7.00 10.92
N ARG A 84 -4.11 7.62 9.82
CA ARG A 84 -4.90 7.70 8.60
C ARG A 84 -5.06 6.32 7.96
N GLU A 85 -4.00 5.55 7.87
CA GLU A 85 -4.05 4.18 7.32
C GLU A 85 -4.85 3.22 8.22
N ARG A 86 -4.74 3.32 9.54
CA ARG A 86 -5.59 2.57 10.48
C ARG A 86 -7.08 2.85 10.26
N ARG A 87 -7.45 4.12 10.07
CA ARG A 87 -8.85 4.49 9.78
C ARG A 87 -9.33 3.93 8.45
N LYS A 88 -8.51 3.99 7.39
CA LYS A 88 -8.83 3.39 6.09
C LYS A 88 -9.01 1.88 6.20
N ALA A 89 -8.11 1.20 6.91
CA ALA A 89 -8.18 -0.24 7.14
C ALA A 89 -9.47 -0.61 7.91
N ALA A 90 -9.81 0.14 8.96
CA ALA A 90 -11.05 -0.05 9.71
C ALA A 90 -12.30 0.16 8.83
N SER A 91 -12.33 1.22 8.01
CA SER A 91 -13.46 1.45 7.09
C SER A 91 -13.57 0.36 6.01
N SER A 92 -12.43 -0.13 5.50
CA SER A 92 -12.42 -1.23 4.53
C SER A 92 -12.88 -2.54 5.15
N ALA A 93 -12.51 -2.82 6.39
CA ALA A 93 -12.97 -4.01 7.12
C ALA A 93 -14.49 -3.95 7.33
N ALA A 94 -15.03 -2.82 7.77
CA ALA A 94 -16.48 -2.63 7.93
C ALA A 94 -17.24 -2.78 6.61
N ALA A 95 -16.70 -2.24 5.50
CA ALA A 95 -17.30 -2.41 4.17
C ALA A 95 -17.28 -3.87 3.71
N LEU A 96 -16.20 -4.61 3.97
CA LEU A 96 -16.12 -6.04 3.66
C LEU A 96 -17.12 -6.86 4.48
N ASP A 97 -17.32 -6.55 5.75
CA ASP A 97 -18.27 -7.28 6.58
C ASP A 97 -19.73 -7.00 6.17
N SER A 98 -20.06 -5.76 5.82
CA SER A 98 -21.37 -5.43 5.23
C SER A 98 -21.62 -6.15 3.90
N LEU A 99 -20.58 -6.26 3.04
CA LEU A 99 -20.68 -7.01 1.80
C LEU A 99 -20.90 -8.51 2.06
N LYS A 100 -20.21 -9.11 3.03
CA LYS A 100 -20.42 -10.51 3.40
C LYS A 100 -21.85 -10.77 3.88
N GLU A 101 -22.40 -9.90 4.72
CA GLU A 101 -23.79 -10.01 5.19
C GLU A 101 -24.78 -9.92 4.02
N SER A 102 -24.58 -8.97 3.10
CA SER A 102 -25.40 -8.86 1.89
C SER A 102 -25.35 -10.11 1.02
N VAL A 103 -24.14 -10.68 0.81
CA VAL A 103 -23.95 -11.89 0.00
C VAL A 103 -24.61 -13.10 0.64
N GLU A 104 -24.51 -13.27 1.96
CA GLU A 104 -25.19 -14.37 2.65
C GLU A 104 -26.72 -14.23 2.61
N MET A 105 -27.23 -13.01 2.72
CA MET A 105 -28.68 -12.74 2.56
C MET A 105 -29.16 -13.08 1.14
N GLU A 106 -28.43 -12.66 0.11
CA GLU A 106 -28.78 -12.94 -1.29
C GLU A 106 -28.70 -14.43 -1.60
N LYS A 107 -27.67 -15.11 -1.11
CA LYS A 107 -27.54 -16.57 -1.19
C LYS A 107 -28.73 -17.29 -0.55
N GLY A 108 -29.18 -16.85 0.63
CA GLY A 108 -30.38 -17.38 1.27
C GLY A 108 -31.63 -17.20 0.39
N THR A 109 -31.83 -15.99 -0.13
CA THR A 109 -32.96 -15.66 -1.01
C THR A 109 -32.95 -16.49 -2.30
N LEU A 110 -31.79 -16.67 -2.92
CA LEU A 110 -31.64 -17.49 -4.12
C LEU A 110 -31.91 -18.98 -3.84
N MET A 111 -31.50 -19.47 -2.67
CA MET A 111 -31.76 -20.84 -2.24
C MET A 111 -33.27 -21.09 -2.04
N GLU A 112 -33.96 -20.16 -1.38
CA GLU A 112 -35.42 -20.23 -1.22
C GLU A 112 -36.16 -20.22 -2.57
N ARG A 113 -35.73 -19.35 -3.50
CA ARG A 113 -36.28 -19.31 -4.86
C ARG A 113 -36.04 -20.60 -5.64
N LEU A 114 -34.84 -21.18 -5.49
CA LEU A 114 -34.49 -22.46 -6.12
C LEU A 114 -35.40 -23.57 -5.59
N ASP A 115 -35.61 -23.65 -4.28
CA ASP A 115 -36.45 -24.68 -3.66
C ASP A 115 -37.95 -24.46 -3.95
N ALA A 116 -38.40 -23.21 -4.10
CA ALA A 116 -39.72 -22.91 -4.64
C ALA A 116 -39.88 -23.42 -6.09
N SER A 117 -38.91 -23.13 -6.96
CA SER A 117 -38.92 -23.60 -8.36
C SER A 117 -38.92 -25.12 -8.46
N LYS A 118 -38.10 -25.82 -7.66
CA LYS A 118 -38.11 -27.29 -7.58
C LYS A 118 -39.50 -27.83 -7.23
N ARG A 119 -40.18 -27.26 -6.24
CA ARG A 119 -41.54 -27.66 -5.84
C ARG A 119 -42.54 -27.48 -6.99
N VAL A 120 -42.45 -26.39 -7.74
CA VAL A 120 -43.30 -26.14 -8.92
C VAL A 120 -43.03 -27.18 -10.00
N ILE A 121 -41.77 -27.43 -10.34
CA ILE A 121 -41.39 -28.43 -11.36
C ILE A 121 -41.92 -29.82 -10.97
N GLU A 122 -41.80 -30.21 -9.70
CA GLU A 122 -42.33 -31.49 -9.25
C GLU A 122 -43.88 -31.53 -9.31
N ALA A 123 -44.57 -30.42 -9.02
CA ALA A 123 -46.02 -30.33 -9.15
C ALA A 123 -46.45 -30.49 -10.61
N THR A 124 -45.85 -29.74 -11.54
CA THR A 124 -46.11 -29.84 -12.98
C THR A 124 -45.79 -31.24 -13.51
N ARG A 125 -44.72 -31.89 -13.02
CA ARG A 125 -44.39 -33.27 -13.38
C ARG A 125 -45.48 -34.25 -12.94
N ARG A 126 -46.02 -34.10 -11.73
CA ARG A 126 -47.14 -34.94 -11.24
C ARG A 126 -48.40 -34.72 -12.05
N GLU A 127 -48.69 -33.48 -12.45
CA GLU A 127 -49.82 -33.14 -13.32
C GLU A 127 -49.68 -33.76 -14.71
N SER A 128 -48.50 -33.64 -15.34
CA SER A 128 -48.17 -34.28 -16.61
C SER A 128 -48.42 -35.79 -16.57
N GLN A 129 -47.97 -36.46 -15.51
CA GLN A 129 -48.21 -37.90 -15.32
C GLN A 129 -49.69 -38.25 -15.14
N CYS A 130 -50.48 -37.36 -14.56
CA CYS A 130 -51.93 -37.56 -14.43
C CYS A 130 -52.61 -37.44 -15.80
N LEU A 131 -52.24 -36.42 -16.58
CA LEU A 131 -52.76 -36.20 -17.93
C LEU A 131 -52.37 -37.35 -18.88
N GLU A 132 -51.13 -37.83 -18.83
CA GLU A 132 -50.69 -39.02 -19.60
C GLU A 132 -51.60 -40.22 -19.34
N LYS A 133 -51.89 -40.53 -18.07
CA LYS A 133 -52.81 -41.63 -17.72
C LYS A 133 -54.23 -41.42 -18.24
N GLN A 134 -54.72 -40.17 -18.25
CA GLN A 134 -56.03 -39.85 -18.82
C GLN A 134 -56.06 -40.05 -20.34
N VAL A 135 -54.99 -39.65 -21.04
CA VAL A 135 -54.84 -39.89 -22.47
C VAL A 135 -54.83 -41.39 -22.77
N GLU A 136 -54.03 -42.18 -22.05
CA GLU A 136 -53.98 -43.65 -22.19
C GLU A 136 -55.35 -44.31 -21.92
N GLU A 137 -56.16 -43.77 -20.99
CA GLU A 137 -57.51 -44.26 -20.75
C GLU A 137 -58.48 -43.92 -21.89
N LEU A 138 -58.41 -42.69 -22.42
CA LEU A 138 -59.23 -42.26 -23.54
C LEU A 138 -58.90 -43.02 -24.82
N GLU A 139 -57.61 -43.27 -25.09
CA GLU A 139 -57.17 -44.09 -26.22
C GLU A 139 -57.73 -45.52 -26.13
N ARG A 140 -57.71 -46.13 -24.92
CA ARG A 140 -58.32 -47.44 -24.69
C ARG A 140 -59.84 -47.42 -24.95
N LYS A 141 -60.56 -46.39 -24.48
CA LYS A 141 -62.00 -46.24 -24.74
C LYS A 141 -62.31 -46.03 -26.21
N LEU A 142 -61.49 -45.24 -26.91
CA LEU A 142 -61.61 -44.99 -28.34
C LEU A 142 -61.47 -46.30 -29.12
N HIS A 143 -60.40 -47.06 -28.85
CA HIS A 143 -60.19 -48.37 -29.48
C HIS A 143 -61.33 -49.35 -29.21
N TYR A 144 -61.82 -49.40 -27.97
CA TYR A 144 -62.97 -50.22 -27.63
C TYR A 144 -64.23 -49.84 -28.44
N SER A 145 -64.57 -48.54 -28.48
CA SER A 145 -65.72 -48.04 -29.23
C SER A 145 -65.57 -48.27 -30.74
N GLN A 146 -64.36 -48.10 -31.30
CA GLN A 146 -64.08 -48.39 -32.71
C GLN A 146 -64.36 -49.86 -33.03
N GLY A 147 -63.92 -50.79 -32.18
CA GLY A 147 -64.21 -52.22 -32.34
C GLY A 147 -65.72 -52.52 -32.33
N GLU A 148 -66.48 -51.89 -31.42
CA GLU A 148 -67.95 -52.03 -31.40
C GLU A 148 -68.62 -51.47 -32.66
N THR A 149 -68.19 -50.29 -33.13
CA THR A 149 -68.73 -49.68 -34.35
C THR A 149 -68.45 -50.53 -35.59
N GLN A 150 -67.23 -51.06 -35.73
CA GLN A 150 -66.87 -51.97 -36.83
C GLN A 150 -67.74 -53.23 -36.82
N ALA A 151 -67.93 -53.85 -35.65
CA ALA A 151 -68.79 -55.02 -35.52
C ALA A 151 -70.27 -54.72 -35.86
N ALA A 152 -70.77 -53.52 -35.54
CA ALA A 152 -72.11 -53.09 -35.93
C ALA A 152 -72.22 -52.83 -37.44
N GLU A 153 -71.19 -52.23 -38.05
CA GLU A 153 -71.11 -51.97 -39.48
C GLU A 153 -71.10 -53.26 -40.30
N GLU A 154 -70.33 -54.27 -39.87
CA GLU A 154 -70.33 -55.61 -40.49
C GLU A 154 -71.73 -56.24 -40.48
N LYS A 155 -72.45 -56.15 -39.35
CA LYS A 155 -73.84 -56.62 -39.24
C LYS A 155 -74.77 -55.89 -40.20
N LEU A 156 -74.63 -54.57 -40.33
CA LEU A 156 -75.42 -53.76 -41.25
C LEU A 156 -75.14 -54.13 -42.71
N GLN A 157 -73.88 -54.35 -43.10
CA GLN A 157 -73.54 -54.80 -44.45
C GLN A 157 -74.19 -56.15 -44.78
N ILE A 158 -74.22 -57.08 -43.82
CA ILE A 158 -74.90 -58.37 -43.99
C ILE A 158 -76.41 -58.15 -44.20
N PHE A 159 -77.03 -57.26 -43.43
CA PHE A 159 -78.45 -56.93 -43.58
C PHE A 159 -78.75 -56.29 -44.95
N LEU A 160 -77.96 -55.30 -45.38
CA LEU A 160 -78.14 -54.64 -46.68
C LEU A 160 -78.04 -55.63 -47.85
N LYS A 161 -77.10 -56.59 -47.80
CA LYS A 161 -77.03 -57.67 -48.80
C LYS A 161 -78.31 -58.52 -48.85
N LYS A 162 -78.95 -58.78 -47.71
CA LYS A 162 -80.23 -59.49 -47.65
C LYS A 162 -81.37 -58.66 -48.27
N VAL A 163 -81.45 -57.38 -47.96
CA VAL A 163 -82.48 -56.47 -48.50
C VAL A 163 -82.32 -56.30 -50.01
N ALA A 164 -81.10 -56.14 -50.52
CA ALA A 164 -80.84 -56.10 -51.96
C ALA A 164 -81.36 -57.36 -52.69
N GLY A 165 -81.22 -58.54 -52.08
CA GLY A 165 -81.78 -59.78 -52.60
C GLY A 165 -83.31 -59.86 -52.58
N LEU A 166 -83.96 -59.15 -51.66
CA LEU A 166 -85.43 -59.05 -51.59
C LEU A 166 -85.98 -58.05 -52.63
N LEU A 167 -85.31 -56.91 -52.80
CA LEU A 167 -85.70 -55.87 -53.74
C LEU A 167 -85.51 -56.28 -55.21
N GLN A 168 -84.61 -57.23 -55.51
CA GLN A 168 -84.46 -57.80 -56.85
C GLN A 168 -85.67 -58.64 -57.30
N ARG A 169 -86.65 -58.90 -56.41
CA ARG A 169 -87.74 -59.88 -56.65
C ARG A 169 -89.12 -59.27 -56.88
N LYS A 170 -89.36 -57.98 -56.62
CA LYS A 170 -90.69 -57.38 -56.76
C LYS A 170 -90.63 -55.88 -57.01
N SER A 171 -91.06 -55.44 -58.19
CA SER A 171 -91.68 -54.12 -58.36
C SER A 171 -92.52 -54.10 -59.64
N GLU A 172 -93.84 -54.23 -59.52
CA GLU A 172 -94.74 -53.63 -60.50
C GLU A 172 -96.09 -53.26 -59.88
N ASN A 173 -96.55 -52.08 -60.30
CA ASN A 173 -97.89 -51.51 -60.30
C ASN A 173 -98.31 -50.59 -59.13
N VAL A 174 -98.47 -49.32 -59.54
CA VAL A 174 -99.01 -48.15 -58.86
C VAL A 174 -100.48 -47.99 -59.29
N ILE A 175 -101.37 -47.63 -58.36
CA ILE A 175 -102.77 -47.24 -58.65
C ILE A 175 -103.08 -45.92 -57.92
N LEU A 176 -103.86 -45.08 -58.61
CA LEU A 176 -104.23 -43.68 -58.33
C LEU A 176 -105.29 -43.50 -57.21
N PRO A 177 -105.39 -42.31 -56.59
CA PRO A 177 -106.17 -42.11 -55.36
C PRO A 177 -107.52 -41.36 -55.55
N THR A 178 -108.54 -41.73 -54.76
CA THR A 178 -109.95 -41.26 -54.59
C THR A 178 -110.08 -40.35 -53.34
N GLU A 179 -111.25 -39.80 -53.00
CA GLU A 179 -111.43 -38.75 -51.95
C GLU A 179 -110.92 -39.07 -50.52
N GLU A 180 -110.98 -40.33 -50.06
CA GLU A 180 -110.33 -40.78 -48.82
C GLU A 180 -108.80 -40.61 -48.89
N ASP A 181 -108.22 -40.61 -50.10
CA ASP A 181 -106.81 -40.37 -50.31
C ASP A 181 -106.43 -38.89 -50.20
N MET A 182 -107.37 -37.94 -50.29
CA MET A 182 -107.05 -36.55 -49.95
C MET A 182 -106.93 -36.37 -48.44
N GLU A 183 -107.73 -37.07 -47.65
CA GLU A 183 -107.63 -37.09 -46.19
C GLU A 183 -106.42 -37.90 -45.71
N ALA A 184 -106.13 -39.02 -46.39
CA ALA A 184 -104.87 -39.75 -46.21
C ALA A 184 -103.66 -38.90 -46.62
N ARG A 185 -103.75 -38.10 -47.69
CA ARG A 185 -102.73 -37.12 -48.09
C ARG A 185 -102.57 -36.01 -47.07
N LEU A 186 -103.64 -35.51 -46.47
CA LEU A 186 -103.56 -34.50 -45.41
C LEU A 186 -102.91 -35.07 -44.14
N CYS A 187 -103.29 -36.29 -43.73
CA CYS A 187 -102.61 -37.00 -42.64
C CYS A 187 -101.14 -37.28 -42.97
N HIS A 188 -100.84 -37.65 -44.22
CA HIS A 188 -99.48 -37.90 -44.70
C HIS A 188 -98.63 -36.63 -44.69
N VAL A 189 -99.14 -35.52 -45.24
CA VAL A 189 -98.47 -34.21 -45.24
C VAL A 189 -98.31 -33.68 -43.81
N SER A 190 -99.29 -33.91 -42.92
CA SER A 190 -99.17 -33.57 -41.50
C SER A 190 -98.09 -34.40 -40.79
N GLY A 191 -97.97 -35.69 -41.13
CA GLY A 191 -96.91 -36.56 -40.64
C GLY A 191 -95.53 -36.15 -41.16
N GLU A 192 -95.41 -35.89 -42.47
CA GLU A 192 -94.18 -35.38 -43.10
C GLU A 192 -93.76 -34.03 -42.52
N LEU A 193 -94.71 -33.13 -42.25
CA LEU A 193 -94.42 -31.85 -41.62
C LEU A 193 -93.91 -32.03 -40.19
N SER A 194 -94.49 -32.95 -39.42
CA SER A 194 -94.00 -33.30 -38.07
C SER A 194 -92.58 -33.85 -38.13
N GLU A 195 -92.31 -34.84 -38.99
CA GLU A 195 -90.98 -35.39 -39.21
C GLU A 195 -89.98 -34.32 -39.65
N GLN A 196 -90.39 -33.41 -40.55
CA GLN A 196 -89.57 -32.31 -41.02
C GLN A 196 -89.23 -31.33 -39.89
N THR A 197 -90.18 -31.03 -38.98
CA THR A 197 -89.91 -30.16 -37.83
C THR A 197 -88.96 -30.81 -36.81
N GLU A 198 -89.06 -32.12 -36.58
CA GLU A 198 -88.13 -32.87 -35.73
C GLU A 198 -86.72 -32.88 -36.32
N LEU A 199 -86.60 -33.12 -37.63
CA LEU A 199 -85.32 -33.06 -38.35
C LEU A 199 -84.71 -31.66 -38.27
N GLN A 200 -85.51 -30.60 -38.45
CA GLN A 200 -85.06 -29.22 -38.30
C GLN A 200 -84.58 -28.93 -36.87
N HIS A 201 -85.30 -29.40 -35.85
CA HIS A 201 -84.88 -29.23 -34.46
C HIS A 201 -83.57 -29.96 -34.16
N SER A 202 -83.42 -31.20 -34.64
CA SER A 202 -82.19 -31.98 -34.52
C SER A 202 -81.00 -31.33 -35.27
N ALA A 203 -81.25 -30.79 -36.47
CA ALA A 203 -80.23 -30.04 -37.22
C ALA A 203 -79.80 -28.76 -36.47
N LEU A 204 -80.75 -28.04 -35.87
CA LEU A 204 -80.45 -26.84 -35.08
C LEU A 204 -79.63 -27.17 -33.82
N GLN A 205 -80.00 -28.22 -33.08
CA GLN A 205 -79.23 -28.65 -31.91
C GLN A 205 -77.79 -29.04 -32.28
N ARG A 206 -77.61 -29.77 -33.40
CA ARG A 206 -76.27 -30.10 -33.91
C ARG A 206 -75.48 -28.86 -34.33
N ALA A 207 -76.13 -27.89 -34.96
CA ALA A 207 -75.50 -26.62 -35.33
C ALA A 207 -75.04 -25.84 -34.09
N GLN A 208 -75.88 -25.73 -33.06
CA GLN A 208 -75.53 -25.07 -31.80
C GLN A 208 -74.36 -25.74 -31.09
N LEU A 209 -74.32 -27.07 -31.05
CA LEU A 209 -73.19 -27.81 -30.47
C LEU A 209 -71.90 -27.57 -31.26
N ALA A 210 -71.98 -27.56 -32.60
CA ALA A 210 -70.83 -27.26 -33.45
C ALA A 210 -70.33 -25.82 -33.26
N GLU A 211 -71.24 -24.85 -33.12
CA GLU A 211 -70.89 -23.46 -32.82
C GLU A 211 -70.18 -23.32 -31.47
N GLN A 212 -70.65 -24.01 -30.43
CA GLN A 212 -69.99 -24.05 -29.12
C GLN A 212 -68.59 -24.65 -29.20
N GLN A 213 -68.42 -25.76 -29.93
CA GLN A 213 -67.11 -26.38 -30.16
C GLN A 213 -66.15 -25.45 -30.89
N VAL A 214 -66.62 -24.75 -31.92
CA VAL A 214 -65.81 -23.77 -32.65
C VAL A 214 -65.41 -22.61 -31.73
N GLN A 215 -66.30 -22.16 -30.86
CA GLN A 215 -65.99 -21.09 -29.90
C GLN A 215 -64.93 -21.53 -28.88
N ASP A 216 -65.05 -22.72 -28.30
CA ASP A 216 -64.06 -23.29 -27.38
C ASP A 216 -62.67 -23.43 -28.05
N LEU A 217 -62.64 -23.96 -29.28
CA LEU A 217 -61.41 -24.05 -30.06
C LEU A 217 -60.78 -22.68 -30.36
N ARG A 218 -61.59 -21.66 -30.65
CA ARG A 218 -61.09 -20.29 -30.86
C ARG A 218 -60.48 -19.69 -29.60
N GLU A 219 -61.11 -19.90 -28.45
CA GLU A 219 -60.60 -19.41 -27.17
C GLU A 219 -59.29 -20.09 -26.79
N ARG A 220 -59.21 -21.41 -26.99
CA ARG A 220 -57.99 -22.18 -26.78
C ARG A 220 -56.87 -21.78 -27.73
N LEU A 221 -57.18 -21.55 -29.02
CA LEU A 221 -56.21 -21.07 -30.00
C LEU A 221 -55.67 -19.69 -29.62
N ARG A 222 -56.53 -18.76 -29.19
CA ARG A 222 -56.11 -17.44 -28.70
C ARG A 222 -55.22 -17.55 -27.46
N GLY A 223 -55.53 -18.46 -26.53
CA GLY A 223 -54.66 -18.73 -25.37
C GLY A 223 -53.26 -19.17 -25.79
N LEU A 224 -53.17 -20.14 -26.69
CA LEU A 224 -51.89 -20.63 -27.22
C LEU A 224 -51.11 -19.55 -27.98
N GLU A 225 -51.78 -18.68 -28.73
CA GLU A 225 -51.14 -17.53 -29.39
C GLU A 225 -50.52 -16.57 -28.37
N THR A 226 -51.20 -16.28 -27.26
CA THR A 226 -50.65 -15.42 -26.21
C THR A 226 -49.47 -16.05 -25.48
N GLU A 227 -49.52 -17.36 -25.22
CA GLU A 227 -48.41 -18.11 -24.61
C GLU A 227 -47.19 -18.16 -25.54
N LEU A 228 -47.40 -18.35 -26.85
CA LEU A 228 -46.33 -18.32 -27.85
C LEU A 228 -45.65 -16.96 -27.89
N LEU A 229 -46.42 -15.87 -27.92
CA LEU A 229 -45.88 -14.51 -27.89
C LEU A 229 -45.08 -14.24 -26.61
N ALA A 230 -45.58 -14.68 -25.45
CA ALA A 230 -44.85 -14.57 -24.19
C ALA A 230 -43.54 -15.38 -24.22
N ALA A 231 -43.57 -16.60 -24.75
CA ALA A 231 -42.38 -17.44 -24.92
C ALA A 231 -41.34 -16.81 -25.87
N ASP A 232 -41.79 -16.20 -26.97
CA ASP A 232 -40.92 -15.46 -27.90
C ASP A 232 -40.24 -14.27 -27.21
N MET A 233 -41.00 -13.46 -26.45
CA MET A 233 -40.44 -12.37 -25.66
C MET A 233 -39.40 -12.85 -24.64
N HIS A 234 -39.65 -13.97 -23.96
CA HIS A 234 -38.68 -14.57 -23.04
C HIS A 234 -37.42 -15.05 -23.76
N ARG A 235 -37.57 -15.71 -24.91
CA ARG A 235 -36.43 -16.16 -25.73
C ARG A 235 -35.60 -14.98 -26.20
N ASP A 236 -36.24 -13.89 -26.62
CA ASP A 236 -35.55 -12.68 -27.03
C ASP A 236 -34.81 -12.06 -25.85
N GLY A 237 -35.43 -11.96 -24.66
CA GLY A 237 -34.74 -11.51 -23.45
C GLY A 237 -33.47 -12.32 -23.14
N LEU A 238 -33.54 -13.66 -23.27
CA LEU A 238 -32.37 -14.54 -23.11
C LEU A 238 -31.31 -14.30 -24.20
N ARG A 239 -31.71 -14.05 -25.45
CA ARG A 239 -30.78 -13.71 -26.55
C ARG A 239 -30.04 -12.40 -26.28
N HIS A 240 -30.74 -11.36 -25.83
CA HIS A 240 -30.14 -10.07 -25.48
C HIS A 240 -29.15 -10.22 -24.32
N SER A 241 -29.51 -10.97 -23.27
CA SER A 241 -28.62 -11.25 -22.16
C SER A 241 -27.36 -12.02 -22.61
N LYS A 242 -27.52 -13.05 -23.44
CA LYS A 242 -26.40 -13.80 -24.02
C LYS A 242 -25.45 -12.88 -24.80
N GLN A 243 -26.00 -12.02 -25.66
CA GLN A 243 -25.19 -11.08 -26.45
C GLN A 243 -24.41 -10.11 -25.55
N HIS A 244 -25.04 -9.56 -24.51
CA HIS A 244 -24.34 -8.71 -23.54
C HIS A 244 -23.19 -9.44 -22.83
N TYR A 245 -23.36 -10.71 -22.49
CA TYR A 245 -22.27 -11.50 -21.90
C TYR A 245 -21.16 -11.82 -22.90
N GLU A 246 -21.49 -12.03 -24.17
CA GLU A 246 -20.50 -12.22 -25.23
C GLU A 246 -19.67 -10.94 -25.45
N GLU A 247 -20.30 -9.77 -25.49
CA GLU A 247 -19.64 -8.46 -25.55
C GLU A 247 -18.73 -8.22 -24.32
N PHE A 248 -19.21 -8.54 -23.12
CA PHE A 248 -18.41 -8.45 -21.90
C PHE A 248 -17.17 -9.36 -21.95
N LEU A 249 -17.33 -10.62 -22.38
CA LEU A 249 -16.20 -11.53 -22.54
C LEU A 249 -15.21 -11.03 -23.60
N GLU A 250 -15.69 -10.32 -24.61
CA GLU A 250 -14.83 -9.71 -25.61
C GLU A 250 -13.94 -8.63 -25.04
N GLN A 251 -14.53 -7.67 -24.33
CA GLN A 251 -13.79 -6.63 -23.61
C GLN A 251 -12.80 -7.22 -22.60
N LEU A 252 -13.21 -8.28 -21.89
CA LEU A 252 -12.35 -8.95 -20.93
C LEU A 252 -11.18 -9.67 -21.60
N SER A 253 -11.41 -10.31 -22.75
CA SER A 253 -10.35 -10.96 -23.53
C SER A 253 -9.33 -9.96 -24.03
N GLU A 254 -9.79 -8.82 -24.54
CA GLU A 254 -8.92 -7.73 -24.99
C GLU A 254 -8.11 -7.13 -23.83
N THR A 255 -8.76 -6.88 -22.70
CA THR A 255 -8.11 -6.36 -21.49
C THR A 255 -7.04 -7.32 -20.96
N MET A 256 -7.33 -8.63 -20.97
CA MET A 256 -6.39 -9.67 -20.54
C MET A 256 -5.35 -10.03 -21.61
N LYS A 257 -5.46 -9.42 -22.81
CA LYS A 257 -4.64 -9.68 -23.99
C LYS A 257 -4.58 -11.17 -24.31
N VAL A 258 -5.74 -11.83 -24.27
CA VAL A 258 -5.91 -13.21 -24.75
C VAL A 258 -6.04 -13.10 -26.27
N ASP A 259 -5.07 -13.67 -26.99
CA ASP A 259 -4.86 -13.51 -28.45
C ASP A 259 -6.10 -13.73 -29.34
N SER A 260 -6.00 -13.36 -30.62
CA SER A 260 -7.08 -13.39 -31.64
C SER A 260 -7.80 -14.74 -31.82
N ILE A 261 -7.22 -15.84 -31.34
CA ILE A 261 -7.85 -17.18 -31.31
C ILE A 261 -9.12 -17.17 -30.44
N ALA A 262 -9.23 -16.26 -29.46
CA ALA A 262 -10.40 -16.12 -28.58
C ALA A 262 -11.68 -15.68 -29.31
N VAL A 263 -11.57 -15.05 -30.48
CA VAL A 263 -12.72 -14.53 -31.24
C VAL A 263 -13.53 -15.65 -31.90
N ASP A 264 -12.86 -16.74 -32.32
CA ASP A 264 -13.50 -17.89 -32.97
C ASP A 264 -13.93 -19.00 -31.98
N LEU A 265 -13.68 -18.80 -30.69
CA LEU A 265 -13.96 -19.80 -29.65
C LEU A 265 -15.36 -19.62 -29.06
N SER A 266 -15.98 -20.75 -28.71
CA SER A 266 -17.23 -20.73 -27.96
C SER A 266 -17.03 -20.08 -26.58
N PHE A 267 -18.12 -19.50 -26.06
CA PHE A 267 -18.19 -18.81 -24.77
C PHE A 267 -17.42 -19.54 -23.65
N ASP A 268 -17.67 -20.84 -23.46
CA ASP A 268 -17.06 -21.64 -22.40
C ASP A 268 -15.54 -21.78 -22.54
N MET A 269 -15.06 -21.92 -23.78
CA MET A 269 -13.63 -22.05 -24.03
C MET A 269 -12.92 -20.72 -23.87
N ARG A 270 -13.55 -19.62 -24.32
CA ARG A 270 -13.07 -18.26 -24.10
C ARG A 270 -12.94 -17.96 -22.60
N LEU A 271 -13.94 -18.34 -21.80
CA LEU A 271 -13.89 -18.19 -20.34
C LEU A 271 -12.71 -18.98 -19.72
N LYS A 272 -12.51 -20.24 -20.11
CA LYS A 272 -11.38 -21.06 -19.62
C LYS A 272 -10.02 -20.47 -19.99
N LEU A 273 -9.89 -19.91 -21.19
CA LEU A 273 -8.65 -19.23 -21.62
C LEU A 273 -8.38 -17.97 -20.79
N ILE A 274 -9.40 -17.14 -20.57
CA ILE A 274 -9.28 -15.96 -19.71
C ILE A 274 -8.86 -16.37 -18.30
N LEU A 275 -9.50 -17.38 -17.71
CA LEU A 275 -9.13 -17.89 -16.38
C LEU A 275 -7.68 -18.37 -16.34
N SER A 276 -7.27 -19.17 -17.32
CA SER A 276 -5.89 -19.67 -17.42
C SER A 276 -4.89 -18.52 -17.55
N ARG A 277 -5.25 -17.46 -18.31
CA ARG A 277 -4.43 -16.27 -18.48
C ARG A 277 -4.30 -15.47 -17.17
N VAL A 278 -5.40 -15.31 -16.43
CA VAL A 278 -5.39 -14.64 -15.13
C VAL A 278 -4.51 -15.39 -14.14
N GLU A 279 -4.61 -16.71 -14.07
CA GLU A 279 -3.74 -17.54 -13.22
C GLU A 279 -2.26 -17.41 -13.61
N GLN A 280 -1.96 -17.34 -14.91
CA GLN A 280 -0.60 -17.13 -15.40
C GLN A 280 -0.06 -15.77 -14.98
N LEU A 281 -0.83 -14.69 -15.17
CA LEU A 281 -0.44 -13.34 -14.80
C LEU A 281 -0.21 -13.22 -13.29
N LEU A 282 -1.08 -13.85 -12.47
CA LEU A 282 -0.92 -13.88 -11.03
C LEU A 282 0.37 -14.57 -10.60
N LYS A 283 0.72 -15.70 -11.23
CA LYS A 283 1.98 -16.41 -10.97
C LYS A 283 3.19 -15.54 -11.34
N GLN A 284 3.14 -14.87 -12.49
CA GLN A 284 4.20 -13.97 -12.96
C GLN A 284 4.40 -12.78 -12.01
N GLU A 285 3.31 -12.13 -11.58
CA GLU A 285 3.35 -11.01 -10.63
C GLU A 285 3.90 -11.45 -9.27
N THR A 286 3.49 -12.63 -8.79
CA THR A 286 3.99 -13.20 -7.54
C THR A 286 5.50 -13.46 -7.60
N SER A 287 6.01 -14.02 -8.71
CA SER A 287 7.46 -14.22 -8.88
C SER A 287 8.22 -12.88 -8.93
N ALA A 288 7.72 -11.90 -9.70
CA ALA A 288 8.35 -10.58 -9.80
C ALA A 288 8.39 -9.85 -8.45
N LEU A 289 7.32 -9.98 -7.65
CA LEU A 289 7.26 -9.43 -6.31
C LEU A 289 8.29 -10.06 -5.37
N VAL A 290 8.45 -11.39 -5.42
CA VAL A 290 9.46 -12.11 -4.62
C VAL A 290 10.87 -11.67 -5.01
N GLU A 291 11.16 -11.54 -6.31
CA GLU A 291 12.43 -11.05 -6.81
C GLU A 291 12.71 -9.62 -6.35
N SER A 292 11.75 -8.70 -6.51
CA SER A 292 11.85 -7.31 -6.03
C SER A 292 12.10 -7.22 -4.53
N LYS A 293 11.38 -8.02 -3.73
CA LYS A 293 11.59 -8.13 -2.28
C LYS A 293 13.01 -8.62 -1.96
N SER A 294 13.50 -9.62 -2.69
CA SER A 294 14.87 -10.15 -2.51
C SER A 294 15.94 -9.10 -2.85
N LEU A 295 15.75 -8.33 -3.92
CA LEU A 295 16.64 -7.24 -4.32
C LEU A 295 16.65 -6.13 -3.27
N THR A 296 15.48 -5.76 -2.76
CA THR A 296 15.33 -4.78 -1.69
C THR A 296 16.12 -5.18 -0.45
N TYR A 297 16.00 -6.43 0.01
CA TYR A 297 16.79 -6.92 1.14
C TYR A 297 18.30 -6.92 0.86
N SER A 298 18.71 -7.27 -0.36
CA SER A 298 20.12 -7.23 -0.77
C SER A 298 20.68 -5.80 -0.72
N LEU A 299 19.95 -4.84 -1.27
CA LEU A 299 20.30 -3.42 -1.25
C LEU A 299 20.33 -2.86 0.18
N GLN A 300 19.36 -3.24 1.03
CA GLN A 300 19.33 -2.84 2.43
C GLN A 300 20.56 -3.33 3.20
N ARG A 301 21.01 -4.57 2.95
CA ARG A 301 22.25 -5.09 3.55
C ARG A 301 23.50 -4.34 3.06
N LYS A 302 23.60 -4.06 1.76
CA LYS A 302 24.70 -3.26 1.19
C LYS A 302 24.74 -1.85 1.78
N TYR A 303 23.59 -1.19 1.87
CA TYR A 303 23.45 0.12 2.49
C TYR A 303 23.93 0.11 3.95
N LYS A 304 23.49 -0.88 4.74
CA LYS A 304 23.93 -1.00 6.14
C LYS A 304 25.45 -1.18 6.26
N SER A 305 26.04 -2.05 5.43
CA SER A 305 27.49 -2.23 5.41
C SER A 305 28.26 -0.95 5.01
N GLN A 306 27.77 -0.21 4.02
CA GLN A 306 28.37 1.07 3.61
C GLN A 306 28.24 2.14 4.70
N LYS A 307 27.09 2.18 5.38
CA LYS A 307 26.86 3.07 6.53
C LYS A 307 27.85 2.77 7.66
N ASP A 308 27.97 1.51 8.07
CA ASP A 308 28.89 1.10 9.13
C ASP A 308 30.36 1.42 8.77
N GLN A 309 30.73 1.25 7.49
CA GLN A 309 32.05 1.62 6.98
C GLN A 309 32.31 3.13 7.05
N LEU A 310 31.31 3.96 6.71
CA LEU A 310 31.40 5.42 6.80
C LEU A 310 31.51 5.88 8.24
N GLU A 311 30.74 5.30 9.17
CA GLU A 311 30.82 5.59 10.60
C GLU A 311 32.21 5.27 11.15
N SER A 312 32.77 4.09 10.82
CA SER A 312 34.13 3.71 11.20
C SER A 312 35.21 4.69 10.67
N LYS A 313 35.12 5.10 9.41
CA LYS A 313 36.02 6.13 8.84
C LYS A 313 35.82 7.49 9.52
N GLY A 314 34.58 7.86 9.85
CA GLY A 314 34.26 9.08 10.58
C GLY A 314 34.93 9.13 11.96
N LEU A 315 34.87 8.03 12.71
CA LEU A 315 35.57 7.89 13.99
C LEU A 315 37.09 8.01 13.84
N HIS A 316 37.66 7.39 12.79
CA HIS A 316 39.10 7.51 12.51
C HIS A 316 39.51 8.97 12.20
N ILE A 317 38.72 9.69 11.40
CA ILE A 317 38.95 11.11 11.10
C ILE A 317 38.88 11.94 12.38
N GLN A 318 37.89 11.70 13.26
CA GLN A 318 37.81 12.39 14.55
C GLN A 318 39.05 12.14 15.42
N PHE A 319 39.53 10.90 15.47
CA PHE A 319 40.75 10.55 16.20
C PHE A 319 41.99 11.26 15.63
N LEU A 320 42.15 11.29 14.31
CA LEU A 320 43.24 12.00 13.65
C LEU A 320 43.18 13.51 13.92
N ARG A 321 41.99 14.12 13.85
CA ARG A 321 41.79 15.53 14.20
C ARG A 321 42.19 15.82 15.64
N LYS A 322 41.83 14.94 16.59
CA LYS A 322 42.24 15.06 18.00
C LYS A 322 43.76 15.01 18.15
N LYS A 323 44.42 14.00 17.56
CA LYS A 323 45.89 13.89 17.56
C LYS A 323 46.59 15.10 16.94
N MET A 324 46.06 15.63 15.84
CA MET A 324 46.59 16.83 15.20
C MET A 324 46.51 18.03 16.15
N SER A 325 45.38 18.23 16.83
CA SER A 325 45.21 19.29 17.83
C SER A 325 46.19 19.15 19.01
N GLU A 326 46.38 17.93 19.52
CA GLU A 326 47.34 17.63 20.60
C GLU A 326 48.78 17.95 20.17
N LEU A 327 49.18 17.53 18.96
CA LEU A 327 50.51 17.83 18.41
C LEU A 327 50.73 19.33 18.17
N GLU A 328 49.71 20.06 17.72
CA GLU A 328 49.79 21.51 17.56
C GLU A 328 49.91 22.23 18.91
N GLU A 329 49.19 21.78 19.94
CA GLU A 329 49.30 22.31 21.29
C GLU A 329 50.70 22.04 21.88
N GLU A 330 51.21 20.81 21.75
CA GLU A 330 52.55 20.46 22.18
C GLU A 330 53.63 21.31 21.47
N LYS A 331 53.47 21.55 20.17
CA LYS A 331 54.36 22.44 19.41
C LYS A 331 54.29 23.88 19.93
N ARG A 332 53.09 24.40 20.22
CA ARG A 332 52.91 25.75 20.82
C ARG A 332 53.58 25.82 22.20
N ASN A 333 53.39 24.83 23.05
CA ASN A 333 53.99 24.76 24.39
C ASN A 333 55.52 24.71 24.33
N ARG A 334 56.08 23.86 23.48
CA ARG A 334 57.54 23.79 23.26
C ARG A 334 58.11 25.11 22.75
N SER A 335 57.41 25.79 21.84
CA SER A 335 57.83 27.11 21.36
C SER A 335 57.76 28.20 22.43
N ALA A 336 56.81 28.10 23.38
CA ALA A 336 56.70 29.01 24.51
C ALA A 336 57.85 28.79 25.50
N LEU A 337 58.11 27.54 25.88
CA LEU A 337 59.25 27.17 26.74
C LEU A 337 60.59 27.67 26.16
N GLN A 338 60.82 27.44 24.86
CA GLN A 338 62.05 27.90 24.21
C GLN A 338 62.20 29.44 24.21
N ARG A 339 61.09 30.18 24.10
CA ARG A 339 61.12 31.65 24.22
C ARG A 339 61.46 32.08 25.63
N ASP A 340 60.85 31.45 26.64
CA ASP A 340 61.10 31.76 28.04
C ASP A 340 62.56 31.48 28.43
N ASP A 341 63.13 30.35 27.97
CA ASP A 341 64.55 30.02 28.15
C ASP A 341 65.46 31.08 27.51
N ALA A 342 65.15 31.50 26.27
CA ALA A 342 65.88 32.56 25.60
C ALA A 342 65.80 33.90 26.36
N HIS A 343 64.62 34.24 26.91
CA HIS A 343 64.44 35.44 27.74
C HIS A 343 65.23 35.37 29.05
N LEU A 344 65.29 34.21 29.71
CA LEU A 344 66.10 33.99 30.91
C LEU A 344 67.59 34.19 30.63
N GLU A 345 68.10 33.64 29.52
CA GLU A 345 69.50 33.82 29.12
C GLU A 345 69.82 35.27 28.76
N VAL A 346 68.93 35.98 28.05
CA VAL A 346 69.07 37.42 27.80
C VAL A 346 69.16 38.21 29.11
N ARG A 347 68.25 37.96 30.07
CA ARG A 347 68.30 38.62 31.40
C ARG A 347 69.60 38.30 32.15
N ARG A 348 70.11 37.07 32.05
CA ARG A 348 71.37 36.65 32.68
C ARG A 348 72.56 37.37 32.07
N LEU A 349 72.63 37.44 30.75
CA LEU A 349 73.68 38.16 30.03
C LEU A 349 73.62 39.67 30.33
N GLN A 350 72.42 40.24 30.40
CA GLN A 350 72.23 41.64 30.78
C GLN A 350 72.75 41.94 32.19
N LYS A 351 72.45 41.11 33.18
CA LYS A 351 73.01 41.24 34.54
C LYS A 351 74.55 41.15 34.57
N LYS A 352 75.14 40.29 33.74
CA LYS A 352 76.61 40.22 33.60
C LYS A 352 77.17 41.50 32.97
N LEU A 353 76.50 42.02 31.95
CA LEU A 353 76.86 43.25 31.25
C LEU A 353 76.81 44.46 32.22
N GLU A 354 75.76 44.59 33.03
CA GLU A 354 75.63 45.62 34.06
C GLU A 354 76.76 45.55 35.12
N ARG A 355 77.10 44.35 35.58
CA ARG A 355 78.23 44.12 36.51
C ARG A 355 79.55 44.56 35.90
N LEU A 356 79.86 44.07 34.69
CA LEU A 356 81.08 44.43 33.96
C LEU A 356 81.14 45.94 33.66
N GLN A 357 80.02 46.58 33.34
CA GLN A 357 79.93 48.04 33.20
C GLN A 357 80.21 48.76 34.52
N GLY A 358 79.71 48.24 35.65
CA GLY A 358 80.00 48.76 36.98
C GLY A 358 81.49 48.69 37.32
N GLU A 359 82.10 47.51 37.13
CA GLU A 359 83.55 47.29 37.29
C GLU A 359 84.38 48.18 36.36
N LEU A 360 83.93 48.38 35.12
CA LEU A 360 84.59 49.29 34.18
C LEU A 360 84.50 50.75 34.65
N LYS A 361 83.38 51.17 35.25
CA LYS A 361 83.22 52.52 35.80
C LYS A 361 84.12 52.73 37.02
N THR A 362 84.18 51.77 37.95
CA THR A 362 85.05 51.88 39.13
C THR A 362 86.53 51.88 38.75
N THR A 363 86.95 51.03 37.82
CA THR A 363 88.33 51.05 37.29
C THR A 363 88.64 52.33 36.52
N LYS A 364 87.69 52.92 35.78
CA LYS A 364 87.87 54.24 35.18
C LYS A 364 88.04 55.32 36.24
N LEU A 365 87.22 55.31 37.31
CA LEU A 365 87.33 56.26 38.43
C LEU A 365 88.68 56.14 39.13
N SER A 366 89.12 54.92 39.44
CA SER A 366 90.44 54.71 40.05
C SER A 366 91.57 55.10 39.11
N ASN A 367 91.44 54.89 37.79
CA ASN A 367 92.43 55.33 36.81
C ASN A 367 92.47 56.86 36.71
N THR A 368 91.32 57.54 36.73
CA THR A 368 91.29 59.02 36.80
C THR A 368 91.89 59.54 38.11
N GLU A 369 91.65 58.87 39.22
CA GLU A 369 92.23 59.20 40.52
C GLU A 369 93.75 58.98 40.52
N LEU A 370 94.23 57.84 40.02
CA LEU A 370 95.66 57.57 39.85
C LEU A 370 96.32 58.56 38.87
N LYS A 371 95.62 58.97 37.80
CA LYS A 371 96.10 60.03 36.91
C LYS A 371 96.21 61.37 37.62
N ALA A 372 95.23 61.72 38.46
CA ALA A 372 95.29 62.94 39.28
C ALA A 372 96.41 62.86 40.34
N GLN A 373 96.61 61.70 40.96
CA GLN A 373 97.74 61.46 41.87
C GLN A 373 99.09 61.53 41.13
N LEU A 374 99.17 61.02 39.89
CA LEU A 374 100.35 61.12 39.02
C LEU A 374 100.62 62.55 38.59
N SER A 375 99.61 63.34 38.23
CA SER A 375 99.79 64.77 37.93
C SER A 375 100.28 65.52 39.16
N HIS A 376 99.70 65.26 40.34
CA HIS A 376 100.14 65.87 41.60
C HIS A 376 101.58 65.47 41.98
N THR A 377 101.96 64.20 41.82
CA THR A 377 103.35 63.77 42.05
C THR A 377 104.32 64.28 40.97
N ASN A 378 103.87 64.50 39.74
CA ASN A 378 104.67 65.16 38.72
C ASN A 378 104.86 66.64 39.03
N GLU A 379 103.86 67.35 39.57
CA GLU A 379 103.99 68.72 40.08
C GLU A 379 105.04 68.78 41.21
N LEU A 380 104.96 67.87 42.20
CA LEU A 380 105.96 67.77 43.27
C LEU A 380 107.36 67.39 42.77
N LYS A 381 107.49 66.62 41.68
CA LYS A 381 108.78 66.32 41.03
C LYS A 381 109.32 67.46 40.17
N VAL A 382 108.47 68.37 39.71
CA VAL A 382 108.90 69.59 39.02
C VAL A 382 109.36 70.62 40.06
N GLU A 383 108.76 70.66 41.25
CA GLU A 383 109.28 71.42 42.40
C GLU A 383 110.54 70.79 43.04
N GLY A 384 110.69 69.45 42.96
CA GLY A 384 111.86 68.73 43.50
C GLY A 384 113.11 68.70 42.61
N ARG A 385 113.03 69.08 41.32
CA ARG A 385 114.18 69.14 40.39
C ARG A 385 114.90 70.50 40.43
N GLY A 386 115.21 70.97 41.63
CA GLY A 386 115.97 72.21 41.86
C GLY A 386 117.34 72.03 42.52
N PHE A 387 117.70 70.86 43.05
CA PHE A 387 118.94 70.71 43.83
C PHE A 387 119.73 69.40 43.56
N GLN A 388 120.98 69.63 43.13
CA GLN A 388 122.18 68.78 43.24
C GLN A 388 122.48 67.69 42.20
N THR A 389 123.22 68.18 41.20
CA THR A 389 124.20 67.57 40.31
C THR A 389 125.43 66.99 41.04
N GLN A 390 126.09 66.02 40.39
CA GLN A 390 127.42 65.40 40.62
C GLN A 390 127.45 64.24 41.65
N LYS A 391 127.96 63.03 41.32
CA LYS A 391 129.20 62.73 40.57
C LYS A 391 129.25 61.28 40.04
N SER A 392 129.74 61.11 38.80
CA SER A 392 130.61 60.03 38.23
C SER A 392 130.22 58.53 38.36
N ASN A 393 130.57 57.61 37.46
CA ASN A 393 131.11 57.52 36.09
C ASN A 393 131.27 55.99 35.82
N SER A 394 131.41 55.60 34.55
CA SER A 394 131.79 54.27 34.00
C SER A 394 130.70 53.19 33.92
N ARG A 395 130.63 52.34 32.89
CA ARG A 395 130.97 52.36 31.44
C ARG A 395 130.49 50.99 30.92
N GLY A 396 129.92 50.97 29.71
CA GLY A 396 129.93 49.83 28.80
C GLY A 396 128.68 48.93 28.83
N LEU A 397 128.13 48.41 27.72
CA LEU A 397 128.26 48.58 26.26
C LEU A 397 127.50 47.38 25.62
N PHE A 398 127.03 47.53 24.37
CA PHE A 398 126.47 46.51 23.44
C PHE A 398 125.06 45.95 23.72
N THR A 399 124.13 45.75 22.78
CA THR A 399 123.86 46.16 21.38
C THR A 399 122.52 45.51 20.99
N SER A 400 121.78 46.15 20.06
CA SER A 400 120.75 45.64 19.14
C SER A 400 119.47 45.02 19.69
#